data_AF-A0A097NZI8-F1
#
_entry.id   AF-A0A097NZI8-F1
#
_cell.length_a   1.000
_cell.length_b   1.000
_cell.length_c   1.000
_cell.angle_alpha   90.00
_cell.angle_beta   90.00
_cell.angle_gamma   90.00
#
_symmetry.space_group_name_H-M   'P 1'
#
loop_
_entity.id
_entity.type
_entity.pdbx_description
1 polymer ?
#
loop_
_entity_poly.entity_id
_entity_poly.type
_entity_poly.pdbx_seq_one_letter_code
_entity_poly.pdbx_strand_id
1 'polypeptide(L)'
;EDSACTSGFSVMIKECCDGMGDVSEKHGGGPVVPEKAVRFSFTVMSVSVLADDEEEEVTIFTEPKPNSELSCKPLCLMFVDESDHETL
;
A
#
# COMPACT_ATOMS: atom_id res chain seq x y z
N GLU A 1 25.84 -12.59 11.74
CA GLU A 1 25.09 -13.69 12.40
C GLU A 1 23.64 -13.28 12.41
N ASP A 2 22.73 -14.07 11.82
CA ASP A 2 21.32 -13.67 11.64
C ASP A 2 20.52 -13.62 12.96
N SER A 3 21.12 -14.07 14.06
CA SER A 3 20.55 -13.98 15.41
C SER A 3 20.89 -12.68 16.15
N ALA A 4 21.86 -11.90 15.65
CA ALA A 4 22.20 -10.58 16.17
C ALA A 4 21.46 -9.48 15.38
N CYS A 5 21.21 -8.33 16.01
CA CYS A 5 20.52 -7.18 15.37
C CYS A 5 19.08 -7.51 14.89
N THR A 6 18.30 -8.21 15.73
CA THR A 6 16.90 -8.56 15.42
C THR A 6 15.90 -7.45 15.81
N SER A 7 16.38 -6.40 16.49
CA SER A 7 15.69 -5.15 16.81
C SER A 7 16.18 -4.01 15.90
N GLY A 8 15.47 -2.88 15.90
CA GLY A 8 15.92 -1.67 15.20
C GLY A 8 15.61 -1.63 13.70
N PHE A 9 14.73 -2.50 13.19
CA PHE A 9 14.28 -2.42 11.80
C PHE A 9 13.37 -1.22 11.57
N SER A 10 13.62 -0.52 10.47
CA SER A 10 12.76 0.51 9.91
C SER A 10 12.28 0.07 8.53
N VAL A 11 11.01 0.32 8.24
CA VAL A 11 10.39 -0.06 6.96
C VAL A 11 9.74 1.19 6.37
N MET A 12 10.21 1.61 5.21
CA MET A 12 9.60 2.71 4.47
C MET A 12 8.50 2.16 3.56
N ILE A 13 7.28 2.62 3.77
CA ILE A 13 6.11 2.23 2.97
C ILE A 13 5.61 3.45 2.19
N LYS A 14 5.41 3.29 0.88
CA LYS A 14 4.68 4.25 0.05
C LYS A 14 3.24 3.77 -0.06
N GLU A 15 2.30 4.56 0.44
CA GLU A 15 0.86 4.34 0.23
C GLU A 15 0.37 5.09 -1.02
N CYS A 16 -0.63 4.54 -1.69
CA CYS A 16 -1.27 5.11 -2.87
C CYS A 16 -2.79 4.88 -2.80
N CYS A 17 -3.56 5.91 -3.13
CA CYS A 17 -5.00 5.86 -3.33
C CYS A 17 -5.31 6.39 -4.74
N ASP A 18 -6.12 5.65 -5.49
CA ASP A 18 -6.57 6.06 -6.82
C ASP A 18 -8.06 5.72 -7.05
N GLY A 19 -8.77 6.67 -7.65
CA GLY A 19 -10.14 6.50 -8.13
C GLY A 19 -10.18 5.90 -9.53
N MET A 20 -11.18 5.06 -9.78
CA MET A 20 -11.45 4.41 -11.05
C MET A 20 -12.92 4.62 -11.43
N GLY A 21 -13.15 5.31 -12.55
CA GLY A 21 -14.48 5.51 -13.13
C GLY A 21 -14.92 4.36 -14.03
N ASP A 22 -16.16 4.45 -14.52
CA ASP A 22 -16.77 3.54 -15.51
C ASP A 22 -16.75 2.05 -15.10
N VAL A 23 -16.93 1.79 -13.80
CA VAL A 23 -17.00 0.44 -13.23
C VAL A 23 -18.45 -0.02 -13.20
N SER A 24 -18.91 -0.73 -14.24
CA SER A 24 -20.32 -1.09 -14.38
C SER A 24 -20.86 -1.93 -13.20
N GLU A 25 -21.97 -1.48 -12.62
CA GLU A 25 -22.71 -2.24 -11.62
C GLU A 25 -23.21 -3.57 -12.23
N LYS A 26 -23.22 -4.63 -11.43
CA LYS A 26 -23.75 -5.94 -11.84
C LYS A 26 -25.15 -6.14 -11.26
N HIS A 27 -26.01 -6.80 -12.03
CA HIS A 27 -27.28 -7.31 -11.50
C HIS A 27 -27.01 -8.24 -10.31
N GLY A 28 -27.76 -8.05 -9.23
CA GLY A 28 -27.64 -8.84 -8.00
C GLY A 28 -28.77 -8.52 -7.03
N GLY A 29 -28.75 -9.18 -5.85
CA GLY A 29 -29.71 -8.91 -4.77
C GLY A 29 -29.22 -7.89 -3.74
N GLY A 30 -28.10 -7.21 -4.00
CA GLY A 30 -27.49 -6.25 -3.09
C GLY A 30 -28.14 -4.87 -3.13
N PRO A 31 -27.72 -3.96 -2.24
CA PRO A 31 -28.07 -2.54 -2.37
C PRO A 31 -27.48 -1.98 -3.67
N VAL A 32 -28.05 -0.86 -4.13
CA VAL A 32 -27.48 -0.09 -5.25
C VAL A 32 -26.11 0.43 -4.87
N VAL A 33 -25.12 0.25 -5.75
CA VAL A 33 -23.74 0.73 -5.53
C VAL A 33 -23.29 1.68 -6.66
N PRO A 34 -22.38 2.64 -6.40
CA PRO A 34 -21.87 3.54 -7.43
C PRO A 34 -21.10 2.78 -8.54
N GLU A 35 -21.14 3.30 -9.77
CA GLU A 35 -20.32 2.83 -10.89
C GLU A 35 -18.87 3.37 -10.87
N LYS A 36 -18.37 3.69 -9.67
CA LYS A 36 -17.02 4.16 -9.40
C LYS A 36 -16.41 3.29 -8.30
N ALA A 37 -15.11 3.09 -8.38
CA ALA A 37 -14.36 2.38 -7.36
C ALA A 37 -13.17 3.20 -6.89
N VAL A 38 -12.82 3.07 -5.62
CA VAL A 38 -11.57 3.57 -5.07
C VAL A 38 -10.71 2.38 -4.66
N ARG A 39 -9.44 2.42 -5.04
CA ARG A 39 -8.44 1.41 -4.68
C ARG A 39 -7.38 2.05 -3.78
N PHE A 40 -7.15 1.42 -2.64
CA PHE A 40 -6.01 1.70 -1.78
C PHE A 40 -4.96 0.60 -1.94
N SER A 41 -3.71 1.00 -2.00
CA SER A 41 -2.57 0.12 -2.21
C SER A 41 -1.34 0.66 -1.49
N PHE A 42 -0.34 -0.20 -1.32
CA PHE A 42 0.95 0.20 -0.77
C PHE A 42 2.09 -0.56 -1.44
N THR A 43 3.28 0.02 -1.36
CA THR A 43 4.54 -0.57 -1.81
C THR A 43 5.56 -0.43 -0.69
N VAL A 44 6.22 -1.53 -0.32
CA VAL A 44 7.39 -1.47 0.56
C VAL A 44 8.54 -0.90 -0.26
N MET A 45 9.03 0.29 0.09
CA MET A 45 10.07 1.00 -0.64
C MET A 45 11.46 0.56 -0.20
N SER A 46 11.69 0.46 1.11
CA SER A 46 12.95 -0.01 1.68
C SER A 46 12.77 -0.63 3.05
N VAL A 47 13.72 -1.47 3.42
CA VAL A 47 13.90 -1.99 4.78
C VAL A 47 15.34 -1.71 5.19
N SER A 48 15.50 -1.17 6.38
CA SER A 48 16.78 -0.81 6.97
C SER A 48 16.83 -1.26 8.43
N VAL A 49 18.03 -1.28 9.01
CA VAL A 49 18.26 -1.64 10.41
C VAL A 49 19.24 -0.67 11.03
N LEU A 50 18.96 -0.25 12.27
CA LEU A 50 19.92 0.40 13.16
C LEU A 50 20.30 -0.62 14.24
N ALA A 51 21.55 -1.09 14.22
CA ALA A 51 22.05 -2.00 15.24
C ALA A 51 22.27 -1.25 16.56
N ASP A 52 22.13 -1.95 17.70
CA ASP A 52 22.17 -1.34 19.04
C ASP A 52 23.47 -0.57 19.36
N ASP A 53 24.57 -0.91 18.67
CA ASP A 53 25.90 -0.30 18.85
C ASP A 53 26.33 0.62 17.69
N GLU A 54 25.49 0.83 16.67
CA GLU A 54 25.81 1.64 15.49
C GLU A 54 24.95 2.92 15.44
N GLU A 55 25.56 4.04 15.07
CA GLU A 55 24.85 5.32 14.90
C GLU A 55 24.25 5.49 13.49
N GLU A 56 24.66 4.67 12.52
CA GLU A 56 24.30 4.79 11.11
C GLU A 56 23.36 3.65 10.67
N GLU A 57 22.30 4.02 9.95
CA GLU A 57 21.28 3.08 9.49
C GLU A 57 21.76 2.33 8.24
N VAL A 58 21.70 1.00 8.28
CA VAL A 58 22.10 0.14 7.16
C VAL A 58 20.86 -0.29 6.37
N THR A 59 20.81 0.01 5.08
CA THR A 59 19.72 -0.43 4.19
C THR A 59 19.93 -1.89 3.76
N ILE A 60 18.94 -2.73 4.02
CA ILE A 60 18.95 -4.17 3.70
C ILE A 60 18.23 -4.44 2.37
N PHE A 61 17.15 -3.70 2.13
CA PHE A 61 16.34 -3.84 0.93
C PHE A 61 15.93 -2.47 0.40
N THR A 62 15.98 -2.34 -0.92
CA THR A 62 15.37 -1.23 -1.65
C THR A 62 14.63 -1.83 -2.85
N GLU A 63 13.37 -1.46 -3.03
CA GLU A 63 12.55 -1.92 -4.14
C GLU A 63 13.15 -1.42 -5.47
N PRO A 64 13.61 -2.32 -6.37
CA PRO A 64 14.32 -1.91 -7.58
C PRO A 64 13.41 -1.27 -8.64
N LYS A 65 12.10 -1.55 -8.61
CA LYS A 65 11.12 -1.03 -9.58
C LYS A 65 9.86 -0.54 -8.86
N PRO A 66 9.93 0.57 -8.10
CA PRO A 66 8.84 1.01 -7.22
C PRO A 66 7.56 1.43 -7.96
N ASN A 67 7.65 1.66 -9.28
CA ASN A 67 6.52 1.99 -10.14
C ASN A 67 5.98 0.76 -10.92
N SER A 68 6.51 -0.45 -10.68
CA SER A 68 5.96 -1.67 -11.27
C SER A 68 4.65 -2.06 -10.59
N GLU A 69 3.66 -2.49 -11.37
CA GLU A 69 2.42 -3.05 -10.85
C GLU A 69 2.63 -4.28 -9.95
N LEU A 70 3.73 -5.02 -10.14
CA LEU A 70 4.08 -6.20 -9.33
C LEU A 70 4.50 -5.83 -7.90
N SER A 71 5.04 -4.62 -7.71
CA SER A 71 5.50 -4.10 -6.42
C SER A 71 4.34 -3.45 -5.64
N CYS A 72 3.29 -3.02 -6.34
CA CYS A 72 2.08 -2.44 -5.77
C CYS A 72 1.16 -3.52 -5.18
N LYS A 73 0.95 -3.50 -3.87
CA LYS A 73 0.11 -4.47 -3.15
C LYS A 73 -1.26 -3.86 -2.84
N PRO A 74 -2.38 -4.49 -3.25
CA PRO A 74 -3.71 -3.98 -2.93
C PRO A 74 -3.99 -4.13 -1.44
N LEU A 75 -4.53 -3.07 -0.82
CA LEU A 75 -4.94 -3.06 0.57
C LEU A 75 -6.47 -3.09 0.70
N CYS A 76 -7.15 -2.23 -0.04
CA CYS A 76 -8.61 -2.11 0.00
C CYS A 76 -9.18 -1.77 -1.38
N LEU A 77 -10.37 -2.29 -1.67
CA LEU A 77 -11.14 -1.98 -2.87
C LEU A 77 -12.58 -1.67 -2.44
N MET A 78 -13.10 -0.51 -2.82
CA MET A 78 -14.42 -0.02 -2.41
C MET A 78 -15.19 0.51 -3.63
N PHE A 79 -16.49 0.26 -3.68
CA PHE A 79 -17.40 0.91 -4.65
C PHE A 79 -17.92 2.21 -4.03
N VAL A 80 -17.18 3.29 -4.25
CA VAL A 80 -17.45 4.62 -3.69
C VAL A 80 -16.99 5.67 -4.69
N ASP A 81 -17.62 6.84 -4.64
CA ASP A 81 -17.17 8.02 -5.38
C ASP A 81 -16.06 8.72 -4.58
N GLU A 82 -14.90 9.00 -5.21
CA GLU A 82 -13.80 9.71 -4.55
C GLU A 82 -14.17 11.12 -4.06
N SER A 83 -15.27 11.68 -4.57
CA SER A 83 -15.80 12.98 -4.15
C SER A 83 -16.75 12.91 -2.95
N ASP A 84 -17.18 11.71 -2.54
CA ASP A 84 -18.04 11.50 -1.37
C ASP A 84 -17.20 11.36 -0.09
N HIS A 85 -17.00 12.49 0.58
CA HIS A 85 -16.26 12.57 1.85
C HIS A 85 -16.99 11.96 3.06
N GLU A 86 -18.28 11.64 2.96
CA GLU A 86 -19.00 11.01 4.07
C GLU A 86 -18.77 9.50 4.09
N THR A 87 -18.68 8.90 2.89
CA THR A 87 -18.49 7.46 2.73
C THR A 87 -17.01 7.06 2.66
N LEU A 88 -16.14 7.92 2.09
CA LEU A 88 -14.70 7.65 1.90
C LEU A 88 -13.86 7.83 3.18
#